data_AF-A0A5M4D9E7-F1
#
_entry.id   AF-A0A5M4D9E7-F1
#
_cell.length_a   1.000
_cell.length_b   1.000
_cell.length_c   1.000
_cell.angle_alpha   90.00
_cell.angle_beta   90.00
_cell.angle_gamma   90.00
#
_symmetry.space_group_name_H-M   'P 1'
#
loop_
_entity.id
_entity.type
_entity.pdbx_description
1 polymer ?
#
loop_
_entity_poly.entity_id
_entity_poly.type
_entity_poly.pdbx_seq_one_letter_code
_entity_poly.pdbx_strand_id
1 'polypeptide(L)'
;MAVKLLSSEDVVRQVHRSFGLDATTSTLAPEALAGLLRRAASFHCPTTPRRLIREVARVVQGLPSAVPSLEEELAEIIDALVASGDLYEVPADDQTSGDSSRELRLGPPRFVRRSTESCILLGIRPEGLDLLSEEADCIVEHRAHLRIARAAPNGSTPIDELMAAQGIWEIAMSQWLKAPRAATPEELVHEYDQRLDAAPRSSDISNVLIAAGSKVAFYQGRWQEPKATDHGRFVARRPLRFGAGVWCYAELEGGMVVRVIDLPALETWRRGADEAWRLLAAKDAVAGTPQLARVTESGADECRLDLYSPVPSWVQR
;
A
#
# COMPACT_ATOMS: atom_id res chain seq x y z
N MET A 1 45.97 -12.87 0.80
CA MET A 1 44.59 -12.41 0.61
C MET A 1 44.38 -12.23 -0.89
N ALA A 2 43.68 -13.15 -1.56
CA ALA A 2 43.44 -13.09 -3.00
C ALA A 2 42.15 -12.30 -3.25
N VAL A 3 42.25 -11.15 -3.91
CA VAL A 3 41.09 -10.34 -4.31
C VAL A 3 40.68 -10.79 -5.71
N LYS A 4 39.44 -11.29 -5.85
CA LYS A 4 38.84 -11.65 -7.14
C LYS A 4 37.86 -10.55 -7.55
N LEU A 5 38.00 -10.04 -8.77
CA LEU A 5 36.98 -9.18 -9.39
C LEU A 5 35.74 -10.03 -9.70
N LEU A 6 34.59 -9.61 -9.18
CA LEU A 6 33.31 -10.21 -9.51
C LEU A 6 32.82 -9.64 -10.83
N SER A 7 32.30 -10.50 -11.70
CA SER A 7 31.54 -10.04 -12.88
C SER A 7 30.17 -9.50 -12.45
N SER A 8 29.49 -8.76 -13.32
CA SER A 8 28.11 -8.33 -13.10
C SER A 8 27.18 -9.52 -12.83
N GLU A 9 27.39 -10.65 -13.52
CA GLU A 9 26.62 -11.88 -13.32
C GLU A 9 26.88 -12.52 -11.94
N ASP A 10 28.13 -12.48 -11.46
CA ASP A 10 28.46 -12.96 -10.11
C ASP A 10 27.78 -12.12 -9.03
N VAL A 11 27.72 -10.79 -9.21
CA VAL A 11 27.01 -9.87 -8.31
C VAL A 11 25.51 -10.16 -8.27
N VAL A 12 24.89 -10.33 -9.44
CA VAL A 12 23.45 -10.67 -9.54
C VAL A 12 23.16 -12.00 -8.85
N ARG A 13 23.98 -13.03 -9.08
CA ARG A 13 23.82 -14.34 -8.45
C ARG A 13 23.97 -14.28 -6.93
N GLN A 14 24.87 -13.45 -6.42
CA GLN A 14 25.05 -13.24 -4.98
C GLN A 14 23.86 -12.48 -4.37
N VAL A 15 23.32 -11.49 -5.07
CA VAL A 15 22.10 -10.76 -4.68
C VAL A 15 20.91 -11.71 -4.58
N HIS A 16 20.66 -12.55 -5.59
CA HIS A 16 19.54 -13.50 -5.54
C HIS A 16 19.65 -14.48 -4.39
N ARG A 17 20.84 -15.05 -4.17
CA ARG A 17 21.07 -15.94 -3.01
C ARG A 17 20.82 -15.25 -1.67
N SER A 18 21.24 -14.00 -1.53
CA SER A 18 21.07 -13.24 -0.28
C SER A 18 19.61 -12.90 0.04
N PHE A 19 18.71 -13.03 -0.94
CA PHE A 19 17.29 -12.74 -0.81
C PHE A 19 16.40 -13.97 -1.02
N GLY A 20 16.97 -15.17 -1.09
CA GLY A 20 16.19 -16.40 -1.34
C GLY A 20 15.44 -16.40 -2.68
N LEU A 21 15.98 -15.71 -3.69
CA LEU A 21 15.37 -15.61 -5.03
C LEU A 21 15.99 -16.63 -5.99
N ASP A 22 15.18 -17.11 -6.92
CA ASP A 22 15.64 -17.97 -8.00
C ASP A 22 16.69 -17.27 -8.87
N ALA A 23 17.68 -18.03 -9.33
CA ALA A 23 18.78 -17.50 -10.13
C ALA A 23 18.33 -16.89 -11.48
N THR A 24 17.12 -17.22 -11.92
CA THR A 24 16.49 -16.75 -13.16
C THR A 24 15.66 -15.48 -12.99
N THR A 25 15.37 -15.08 -11.75
CA THR A 25 14.62 -13.85 -11.45
C THR A 25 15.42 -12.63 -11.92
N SER A 26 14.75 -11.61 -12.46
CA SER A 26 15.46 -10.35 -12.78
C SER A 26 15.89 -9.65 -11.50
N THR A 27 17.10 -9.08 -11.46
CA THR A 27 17.55 -8.23 -10.34
C THR A 27 16.69 -6.98 -10.13
N LEU A 28 15.86 -6.64 -11.11
CA LEU A 28 14.86 -5.56 -11.05
C LEU A 28 13.43 -6.11 -11.02
N ALA A 29 13.24 -7.41 -10.76
CA ALA A 29 11.92 -7.93 -10.48
C ALA A 29 11.40 -7.32 -9.15
N PRO A 30 10.08 -7.17 -8.98
CA PRO A 30 9.50 -6.62 -7.76
C PRO A 30 9.96 -7.32 -6.48
N GLU A 31 10.19 -8.64 -6.53
CA GLU A 31 10.71 -9.45 -5.42
C GLU A 31 12.11 -9.01 -4.99
N ALA A 32 13.00 -8.77 -5.96
CA ALA A 32 14.37 -8.32 -5.71
C ALA A 32 14.41 -6.90 -5.17
N LEU A 33 13.62 -5.99 -5.76
CA LEU A 33 13.49 -4.62 -5.29
C LEU A 33 12.89 -4.55 -3.88
N ALA A 34 11.90 -5.38 -3.56
CA ALA A 34 11.34 -5.50 -2.22
C ALA A 34 12.39 -6.02 -1.22
N GLY A 35 13.19 -7.04 -1.59
CA GLY A 35 14.31 -7.53 -0.78
C GLY A 35 15.35 -6.44 -0.47
N LEU A 36 15.75 -5.68 -1.50
CA LEU A 36 16.68 -4.55 -1.36
C LEU A 36 16.11 -3.44 -0.47
N LEU A 37 14.84 -3.08 -0.64
CA LEU A 37 14.17 -2.09 0.20
C LEU A 37 14.10 -2.54 1.66
N ARG A 38 13.76 -3.80 1.93
CA ARG A 38 13.78 -4.36 3.30
C ARG A 38 15.18 -4.30 3.90
N ARG A 39 16.20 -4.69 3.14
CA ARG A 39 17.60 -4.65 3.58
C ARG A 39 18.03 -3.22 3.88
N ALA A 40 17.79 -2.28 2.98
CA ALA A 40 18.14 -0.87 3.20
C ALA A 40 17.38 -0.29 4.41
N ALA A 41 16.09 -0.60 4.55
CA ALA A 41 15.29 -0.17 5.69
C ALA A 41 15.86 -0.69 7.02
N SER A 42 16.33 -1.95 7.07
CA SER A 42 16.91 -2.53 8.29
C SER A 42 18.09 -1.75 8.87
N PHE A 43 18.84 -1.01 8.03
CA PHE A 43 19.96 -0.16 8.46
C PHE A 43 19.61 1.32 8.60
N HIS A 44 18.62 1.79 7.84
CA HIS A 44 18.34 3.22 7.73
C HIS A 44 17.12 3.69 8.51
N CYS A 45 16.21 2.79 8.90
CA CYS A 45 15.07 3.18 9.71
C CYS A 45 15.52 3.66 11.11
N PRO A 46 14.94 4.75 11.62
CA PRO A 46 13.82 5.49 11.02
C PRO A 46 14.29 6.47 9.92
N THR A 47 13.53 6.55 8.81
CA THR A 47 13.94 7.27 7.58
C THR A 47 12.75 7.78 6.77
N THR A 48 12.95 8.66 5.79
CA THR A 48 11.89 9.07 4.86
C THR A 48 11.83 8.15 3.63
N PRO A 49 10.65 7.98 2.99
CA PRO A 49 10.53 7.21 1.75
C PRO A 49 11.51 7.65 0.68
N ARG A 50 11.64 8.96 0.48
CA ARG A 50 12.56 9.55 -0.50
C ARG A 50 14.03 9.19 -0.24
N ARG A 51 14.45 9.17 1.03
CA ARG A 51 15.81 8.77 1.38
C ARG A 51 16.03 7.28 1.09
N LEU A 52 15.07 6.43 1.43
CA LEU A 52 15.15 4.99 1.20
C LEU A 52 15.22 4.65 -0.31
N ILE A 53 14.35 5.26 -1.13
CA ILE A 53 14.36 5.13 -2.59
C ILE A 53 15.74 5.49 -3.15
N ARG A 54 16.27 6.65 -2.76
CA ARG A 54 17.55 7.14 -3.25
C ARG A 54 18.71 6.21 -2.90
N GLU A 55 18.73 5.62 -1.70
CA GLU A 55 19.79 4.68 -1.31
C GLU A 55 19.71 3.40 -2.15
N VAL A 56 18.52 2.82 -2.35
CA VAL A 56 18.37 1.62 -3.17
C VAL A 56 18.67 1.91 -4.65
N ALA A 57 18.14 3.00 -5.20
CA ALA A 57 18.39 3.42 -6.58
C ALA A 57 19.89 3.60 -6.87
N ARG A 58 20.65 4.19 -5.93
CA ARG A 58 22.11 4.33 -6.04
C ARG A 58 22.82 2.97 -6.10
N VAL A 59 22.38 1.99 -5.31
CA VAL A 59 22.98 0.65 -5.28
C VAL A 59 22.75 -0.10 -6.59
N VAL A 60 21.56 0.00 -7.18
CA VAL A 60 21.20 -0.74 -8.39
C VAL A 60 21.56 0.00 -9.70
N GLN A 61 21.99 1.26 -9.64
CA GLN A 61 22.37 2.06 -10.80
C GLN A 61 23.47 1.41 -11.66
N GLY A 62 24.33 0.58 -11.04
CA GLY A 62 25.40 -0.14 -11.75
C GLY A 62 24.94 -1.42 -12.45
N LEU A 63 23.67 -1.83 -12.31
CA LEU A 63 23.16 -3.05 -12.93
C LEU A 63 22.70 -2.78 -14.37
N PRO A 64 22.94 -3.71 -15.31
CA PRO A 64 22.72 -3.53 -16.76
C PRO A 64 21.25 -3.44 -17.21
N SER A 65 20.33 -2.98 -16.36
CA SER A 65 18.90 -2.87 -16.68
C SER A 65 18.17 -1.72 -16.00
N ALA A 66 18.87 -0.77 -15.35
CA ALA A 66 18.22 0.33 -14.62
C ALA A 66 17.24 1.11 -15.52
N VAL A 67 15.95 1.06 -15.18
CA VAL A 67 14.85 1.62 -15.97
C VAL A 67 14.63 3.08 -15.58
N PRO A 68 14.26 3.99 -16.52
CA PRO A 68 13.94 5.39 -16.20
C PRO A 68 12.85 5.59 -15.13
N SER A 69 11.98 4.57 -14.90
CA SER A 69 10.88 4.60 -13.94
C SER A 69 11.19 3.91 -12.59
N LEU A 70 12.45 3.56 -12.31
CA LEU A 70 12.83 2.80 -11.12
C LEU A 70 12.41 3.50 -9.81
N GLU A 71 12.52 4.83 -9.71
CA GLU A 71 12.12 5.54 -8.49
C GLU A 71 10.61 5.46 -8.24
N GLU A 72 9.80 5.44 -9.29
CA GLU A 72 8.34 5.27 -9.21
C GLU A 72 8.00 3.85 -8.77
N GLU A 73 8.66 2.84 -9.36
CA GLU A 73 8.49 1.43 -8.98
C GLU A 73 8.91 1.18 -7.52
N LEU A 74 10.03 1.76 -7.07
CA LEU A 74 10.45 1.69 -5.68
C LEU A 74 9.45 2.37 -4.74
N ALA A 75 8.83 3.48 -5.16
CA ALA A 75 7.78 4.13 -4.38
C ALA A 75 6.54 3.24 -4.25
N GLU A 76 6.12 2.59 -5.34
CA GLU A 76 4.99 1.63 -5.33
C GLU A 76 5.28 0.43 -4.42
N ILE A 77 6.50 -0.11 -4.46
CA ILE A 77 6.89 -1.22 -3.58
C ILE A 77 6.94 -0.76 -2.11
N ILE A 78 7.41 0.45 -1.80
CA ILE A 78 7.34 0.99 -0.43
C ILE A 78 5.89 1.07 0.03
N ASP A 79 4.98 1.60 -0.80
CA ASP A 79 3.55 1.63 -0.51
C ASP A 79 3.01 0.22 -0.20
N ALA A 80 3.45 -0.79 -0.97
CA ALA A 80 3.09 -2.18 -0.77
C ALA A 80 3.69 -2.79 0.52
N LEU A 81 4.93 -2.43 0.89
CA LEU A 81 5.58 -2.87 2.13
C LEU A 81 4.95 -2.21 3.38
N VAL A 82 4.50 -0.96 3.26
CA VAL A 82 3.70 -0.29 4.30
C VAL A 82 2.32 -0.95 4.40
N ALA A 83 1.71 -1.29 3.27
CA ALA A 83 0.44 -2.02 3.23
C ALA A 83 0.60 -3.41 3.87
N SER A 84 1.60 -4.21 3.51
CA SER A 84 1.82 -5.54 4.11
C SER A 84 2.19 -5.46 5.59
N GLY A 85 2.76 -4.35 6.06
CA GLY A 85 3.20 -4.20 7.44
C GLY A 85 4.65 -4.61 7.69
N ASP A 86 5.44 -4.72 6.62
CA ASP A 86 6.90 -4.75 6.70
C ASP A 86 7.46 -3.41 7.17
N LEU A 87 6.79 -2.31 6.82
CA LEU A 87 7.09 -0.96 7.23
C LEU A 87 5.86 -0.30 7.88
N TYR A 88 6.11 0.68 8.74
CA TYR A 88 5.09 1.58 9.27
C TYR A 88 5.41 3.01 8.92
N GLU A 89 4.40 3.76 8.54
CA GLU A 89 4.49 5.18 8.28
C GLU A 89 3.93 5.96 9.46
N VAL A 90 4.75 6.83 10.05
CA VAL A 90 4.42 7.65 11.22
C VAL A 90 4.60 9.12 10.84
N PRO A 91 3.71 10.03 11.25
CA PRO A 91 3.94 11.47 11.07
C PRO A 91 5.26 11.86 11.73
N ALA A 92 6.12 12.62 11.04
CA ALA A 92 7.28 13.21 11.67
C ALA A 92 6.82 14.30 12.65
N ASP A 93 7.44 14.33 13.83
CA ASP A 93 7.07 15.23 14.94
C ASP A 93 7.38 16.73 14.68
N ASP A 94 7.76 17.10 13.46
CA ASP A 94 8.20 18.46 13.15
C ASP A 94 7.02 19.40 12.91
N GLN A 95 6.40 19.85 14.01
CA GLN A 95 5.29 20.81 14.05
C GLN A 95 5.65 22.21 13.50
N THR A 96 6.93 22.43 13.14
CA THR A 96 7.47 23.75 12.79
C THR A 96 7.40 24.06 11.29
N SER A 97 7.31 23.02 10.46
CA SER A 97 7.18 23.15 9.01
C SER A 97 5.80 22.62 8.64
N GLY A 98 4.97 23.37 7.92
CA GLY A 98 3.67 22.91 7.44
C GLY A 98 3.73 21.75 6.42
N ASP A 99 4.83 21.00 6.40
CA ASP A 99 5.10 19.83 5.59
C ASP A 99 5.00 18.61 6.50
N SER A 100 3.91 17.84 6.35
CA SER A 100 3.70 16.60 7.09
C SER A 100 4.64 15.52 6.54
N SER A 101 5.94 15.66 6.76
CA SER A 101 6.89 14.63 6.34
C SER A 101 6.59 13.35 7.11
N ARG A 102 6.52 12.23 6.39
CA ARG A 102 6.21 10.93 6.98
C ARG A 102 7.49 10.12 7.11
N GLU A 103 7.65 9.50 8.27
CA GLU A 103 8.81 8.69 8.61
C GLU A 103 8.44 7.20 8.59
N LEU A 104 9.27 6.41 7.91
CA LEU A 104 9.20 4.97 7.85
C LEU A 104 9.94 4.36 9.04
N ARG A 105 9.28 3.42 9.72
CA ARG A 105 9.82 2.58 10.79
C ARG A 105 9.65 1.11 10.43
N LEU A 106 10.46 0.25 11.02
CA LEU A 106 10.38 -1.19 10.78
C LEU A 106 9.10 -1.77 11.39
N GLY A 107 8.40 -2.60 10.61
CA GLY A 107 7.37 -3.48 11.14
C GLY A 107 7.99 -4.63 11.94
N PRO A 108 7.42 -5.03 13.09
CA PRO A 108 7.94 -6.15 13.87
C PRO A 108 7.74 -7.48 13.13
N PRO A 109 8.68 -8.43 13.25
CA PRO A 109 8.54 -9.80 12.77
C PRO A 109 7.23 -10.45 13.23
N ARG A 110 6.35 -10.79 12.27
CA ARG A 110 5.04 -11.43 12.52
C ARG A 110 4.68 -12.36 11.37
N PHE A 111 3.70 -13.22 11.57
CA PHE A 111 3.08 -13.95 10.48
C PHE A 111 1.55 -13.89 10.50
N VAL A 112 0.94 -14.10 9.34
CA VAL A 112 -0.51 -14.19 9.16
C VAL A 112 -0.83 -15.54 8.54
N ARG A 113 -1.65 -16.35 9.21
CA ARG A 113 -2.05 -17.66 8.71
C ARG A 113 -3.08 -17.53 7.59
N ARG A 114 -2.77 -18.11 6.42
CA ARG A 114 -3.70 -18.21 5.28
C ARG A 114 -4.48 -19.52 5.29
N SER A 115 -3.78 -20.61 5.62
CA SER A 115 -4.33 -21.96 5.77
C SER A 115 -3.52 -22.73 6.80
N THR A 116 -3.85 -24.00 7.03
CA THR A 116 -3.07 -24.90 7.91
C THR A 116 -1.63 -25.09 7.45
N GLU A 117 -1.34 -24.89 6.16
CA GLU A 117 -0.04 -25.19 5.54
C GLU A 117 0.66 -23.95 4.97
N SER A 118 0.09 -22.75 5.14
CA SER A 118 0.66 -21.53 4.58
C SER A 118 0.44 -20.31 5.46
N CYS A 119 1.50 -19.50 5.57
CA CYS A 119 1.43 -18.18 6.18
C CYS A 119 2.17 -17.11 5.35
N ILE A 120 1.82 -15.85 5.59
CA ILE A 120 2.53 -14.68 5.06
C ILE A 120 3.45 -14.15 6.16
N LEU A 121 4.71 -13.90 5.82
CA LEU A 121 5.72 -13.36 6.71
C LEU A 121 5.79 -11.84 6.59
N LEU A 122 5.76 -11.17 7.74
CA LEU A 122 5.73 -9.72 7.87
C LEU A 122 6.89 -9.22 8.73
N GLY A 123 7.24 -7.96 8.54
CA GLY A 123 8.20 -7.25 9.35
C GLY A 123 9.64 -7.42 8.91
N ILE A 124 10.51 -6.59 9.48
CA ILE A 124 11.92 -6.49 9.14
C ILE A 124 12.70 -6.48 10.45
N ARG A 125 13.72 -7.33 10.57
CA ARG A 125 14.67 -7.22 11.70
C ARG A 125 15.68 -6.10 11.44
N PRO A 126 16.13 -5.38 12.47
CA PRO A 126 17.15 -4.35 12.32
C PRO A 126 18.51 -4.94 11.92
N GLU A 127 19.40 -4.07 11.45
CA GLU A 127 20.82 -4.37 11.21
C GLU A 127 21.09 -5.48 10.18
N GLY A 128 20.16 -5.68 9.25
CA GLY A 128 20.28 -6.70 8.21
C GLY A 128 20.26 -8.12 8.76
N LEU A 129 19.65 -8.35 9.92
CA LEU A 129 19.37 -9.70 10.40
C LEU A 129 18.27 -10.32 9.53
N ASP A 130 18.44 -11.60 9.20
CA ASP A 130 17.45 -12.34 8.43
C ASP A 130 16.21 -12.63 9.29
N LEU A 131 15.04 -12.69 8.64
CA LEU A 131 13.78 -12.91 9.34
C LEU A 131 13.73 -14.34 9.90
N LEU A 132 14.18 -15.30 9.10
CA LEU A 132 14.26 -16.73 9.35
C LEU A 132 15.72 -17.20 9.27
N SER A 133 16.04 -18.35 9.89
CA SER A 133 17.31 -19.03 9.68
C SER A 133 17.44 -19.61 8.27
N GLU A 134 18.66 -19.90 7.81
CA GLU A 134 18.92 -20.45 6.47
C GLU A 134 18.12 -21.74 6.19
N GLU A 135 17.93 -22.59 7.20
CA GLU A 135 17.15 -23.82 7.06
C GLU A 135 15.65 -23.55 6.87
N ALA A 136 15.14 -22.48 7.49
CA ALA A 136 13.74 -22.10 7.40
C ALA A 136 13.42 -21.24 6.17
N ASP A 137 14.42 -20.59 5.57
CA ASP A 137 14.22 -19.75 4.39
C ASP A 137 13.89 -20.57 3.13
N CYS A 138 14.30 -21.85 3.09
CA CYS A 138 14.05 -22.74 1.94
C CYS A 138 12.56 -23.01 1.65
N ILE A 139 11.68 -22.73 2.62
CA ILE A 139 10.23 -22.89 2.48
C ILE A 139 9.51 -21.59 2.11
N VAL A 140 10.25 -20.50 1.91
CA VAL A 140 9.72 -19.18 1.59
C VAL A 140 9.66 -18.98 0.08
N GLU A 141 8.44 -18.76 -0.40
CA GLU A 141 8.16 -18.34 -1.75
C GLU A 141 8.01 -16.81 -1.78
N HIS A 142 8.80 -16.15 -2.62
CA HIS A 142 8.67 -14.71 -2.87
C HIS A 142 7.70 -14.49 -4.04
N ARG A 143 6.66 -13.69 -3.81
CA ARG A 143 5.70 -13.27 -4.86
C ARG A 143 5.46 -11.77 -4.78
N ALA A 144 5.93 -11.04 -5.78
CA ALA A 144 5.99 -9.59 -5.76
C ALA A 144 6.62 -9.07 -4.45
N HIS A 145 5.89 -8.27 -3.67
CA HIS A 145 6.35 -7.77 -2.38
C HIS A 145 6.03 -8.71 -1.20
N LEU A 146 5.45 -9.89 -1.40
CA LEU A 146 5.08 -10.81 -0.31
C LEU A 146 6.10 -11.92 -0.11
N ARG A 147 6.20 -12.38 1.13
CA ARG A 147 6.95 -13.58 1.55
C ARG A 147 5.95 -14.61 2.06
N ILE A 148 5.84 -15.74 1.38
CA ILE A 148 4.86 -16.78 1.69
C ILE A 148 5.61 -18.03 2.13
N ALA A 149 5.51 -18.39 3.41
CA ALA A 149 6.03 -19.65 3.90
C ALA A 149 4.99 -20.77 3.68
N ARG A 150 5.44 -21.92 3.18
CA ARG A 150 4.61 -23.10 3.00
C ARG A 150 5.19 -24.27 3.78
N ALA A 151 4.37 -25.00 4.52
CA ALA A 151 4.83 -26.19 5.21
C ALA A 151 5.40 -27.21 4.21
N ALA A 152 6.55 -27.78 4.53
CA ALA A 152 7.13 -28.83 3.69
C ALA A 152 6.28 -30.12 3.80
N PRO A 153 6.01 -30.82 2.68
CA PRO A 153 5.09 -31.96 2.66
C PRO A 153 5.57 -33.12 3.56
N ASN A 154 4.63 -33.71 4.32
CA ASN A 154 4.72 -34.94 5.12
C ASN A 154 5.93 -35.07 6.09
N GLY A 155 5.71 -34.70 7.36
CA GLY A 155 6.61 -35.03 8.48
C GLY A 155 7.53 -33.91 8.95
N SER A 156 7.41 -32.73 8.36
CA SER A 156 8.16 -31.52 8.71
C SER A 156 7.59 -30.85 9.97
N THR A 157 8.43 -30.11 10.69
CA THR A 157 8.01 -29.26 11.82
C THR A 157 6.82 -28.38 11.41
N PRO A 158 5.71 -28.36 12.19
CA PRO A 158 4.57 -27.49 11.91
C PRO A 158 4.99 -26.03 11.77
N ILE A 159 4.31 -25.28 10.90
CA ILE A 159 4.65 -23.88 10.63
C ILE A 159 4.66 -23.04 11.93
N ASP A 160 3.78 -23.36 12.87
CA ASP A 160 3.67 -22.67 14.16
C ASP A 160 4.91 -22.86 15.02
N GLU A 161 5.41 -24.09 15.10
CA GLU A 161 6.63 -24.42 15.84
C GLU A 161 7.85 -23.79 15.17
N LEU A 162 7.89 -23.80 13.83
CA LEU A 162 8.94 -23.16 13.06
C LEU A 162 8.97 -21.65 13.32
N MET A 163 7.82 -20.96 13.21
CA MET A 163 7.74 -19.51 13.46
C MET A 163 8.08 -19.17 14.92
N ALA A 164 7.60 -19.96 15.88
CA ALA A 164 7.91 -19.78 17.30
C ALA A 164 9.41 -19.92 17.58
N ALA A 165 10.09 -20.88 16.95
CA ALA A 165 11.54 -21.05 17.08
C ALA A 165 12.33 -19.84 16.54
N GLN A 166 11.77 -19.13 15.57
CA GLN A 166 12.33 -17.89 15.02
C GLN A 166 11.91 -16.66 15.84
N GLY A 167 11.09 -16.80 16.89
CA GLY A 167 10.57 -15.68 17.67
C GLY A 167 9.59 -14.80 16.88
N ILE A 168 8.90 -15.39 15.90
CA ILE A 168 7.87 -14.73 15.07
C ILE A 168 6.51 -15.22 15.57
N TRP A 169 5.64 -14.28 15.94
CA TRP A 169 4.30 -14.61 16.43
C TRP A 169 3.21 -14.33 15.39
N GLU A 170 2.11 -15.05 15.53
CA GLU A 170 0.93 -14.89 14.69
C GLU A 170 0.18 -13.59 15.02
N ILE A 171 -0.38 -12.96 13.99
CA ILE A 171 -1.49 -12.02 14.14
C ILE A 171 -2.70 -12.51 13.37
N ALA A 172 -3.89 -12.21 13.90
CA ALA A 172 -5.13 -12.56 13.24
C ALA A 172 -5.24 -11.89 11.87
N MET A 173 -5.78 -12.60 10.89
CA MET A 173 -6.05 -12.08 9.54
C MET A 173 -6.83 -10.76 9.59
N SER A 174 -7.86 -10.68 10.44
CA SER A 174 -8.66 -9.47 10.65
C SER A 174 -7.83 -8.28 11.16
N GLN A 175 -6.86 -8.53 12.05
CA GLN A 175 -5.95 -7.51 12.57
C GLN A 175 -4.96 -7.04 11.51
N TRP A 176 -4.47 -7.94 10.65
CA TRP A 176 -3.56 -7.61 9.56
C TRP A 176 -4.22 -6.80 8.45
N LEU A 177 -5.40 -7.24 8.00
CA LEU A 177 -6.20 -6.53 7.00
C LEU A 177 -6.46 -5.09 7.43
N LYS A 178 -6.63 -4.87 8.75
CA LYS A 178 -7.08 -3.59 9.32
C LYS A 178 -8.29 -3.09 8.52
N ALA A 179 -9.19 -3.99 8.14
CA ALA A 179 -10.38 -3.61 7.38
C ALA A 179 -11.15 -2.56 8.20
N PRO A 180 -11.66 -1.49 7.57
CA PRO A 180 -12.45 -0.52 8.29
C PRO A 180 -13.70 -1.18 8.87
N ARG A 181 -14.33 -0.51 9.84
CA ARG A 181 -15.60 -0.98 10.44
C ARG A 181 -16.59 -1.34 9.34
N ALA A 182 -17.21 -2.53 9.43
CA ALA A 182 -18.31 -2.90 8.55
C ALA A 182 -19.47 -1.90 8.70
N ALA A 183 -19.94 -1.37 7.58
CA ALA A 183 -21.04 -0.41 7.50
C ALA A 183 -21.78 -0.61 6.18
N THR A 184 -23.08 -0.35 6.14
CA THR A 184 -23.81 -0.30 4.86
C THR A 184 -23.42 0.97 4.09
N PRO A 185 -23.66 1.01 2.76
CA PRO A 185 -23.44 2.23 1.97
C PRO A 185 -24.19 3.44 2.53
N GLU A 186 -25.43 3.25 2.97
CA GLU A 186 -26.31 4.29 3.52
C GLU A 186 -25.77 4.83 4.84
N GLU A 187 -25.38 3.94 5.76
CA GLU A 187 -24.79 4.31 7.05
C GLU A 187 -23.51 5.13 6.85
N LEU A 188 -22.64 4.69 5.94
CA LEU A 188 -21.38 5.37 5.66
C LEU A 188 -21.63 6.76 5.08
N VAL A 189 -22.47 6.88 4.05
CA VAL A 189 -22.80 8.18 3.44
C VAL A 189 -23.43 9.11 4.47
N HIS A 190 -24.35 8.60 5.30
CA HIS A 190 -24.98 9.38 6.36
C HIS A 190 -23.97 9.92 7.38
N GLU A 191 -22.96 9.12 7.77
CA GLU A 191 -21.92 9.54 8.71
C GLU A 191 -21.07 10.70 8.16
N TYR A 192 -20.69 10.67 6.87
CA TYR A 192 -19.99 11.80 6.23
C TYR A 192 -20.90 13.01 6.05
N ASP A 193 -22.16 12.79 5.72
CA ASP A 193 -23.14 13.85 5.55
C ASP A 193 -23.32 14.63 6.85
N GLN A 194 -23.48 13.95 7.99
CA GLN A 194 -23.53 14.61 9.30
C GLN A 194 -22.27 15.44 9.60
N ARG A 195 -21.09 14.92 9.24
CA ARG A 195 -19.82 15.58 9.51
C ARG A 195 -19.60 16.80 8.61
N LEU A 196 -20.07 16.72 7.35
CA LEU A 196 -20.07 17.83 6.42
C LEU A 196 -21.08 18.91 6.84
N ASP A 197 -22.25 18.52 7.33
CA ASP A 197 -23.27 19.46 7.84
C ASP A 197 -22.79 20.24 9.08
N ALA A 198 -21.99 19.59 9.93
CA ALA A 198 -21.34 20.21 11.08
C ALA A 198 -20.14 21.10 10.70
N ALA A 199 -19.63 21.01 9.46
CA ALA A 199 -18.51 21.83 9.01
C ALA A 199 -18.93 23.29 8.79
N PRO A 200 -18.06 24.26 9.10
CA PRO A 200 -18.33 25.65 8.78
C PRO A 200 -18.50 25.82 7.28
N ARG A 201 -19.27 26.85 6.88
CA ARG A 201 -19.34 27.24 5.48
C ARG A 201 -17.94 27.60 4.98
N SER A 202 -17.60 27.07 3.82
CA SER A 202 -16.33 27.33 3.18
C SER A 202 -16.35 28.69 2.49
N SER A 203 -15.24 29.41 2.54
CA SER A 203 -14.96 30.45 1.55
C SER A 203 -14.74 29.84 0.17
N ASP A 204 -14.70 30.66 -0.86
CA ASP A 204 -14.46 30.24 -2.25
C ASP A 204 -13.18 29.37 -2.36
N ILE A 205 -13.36 28.06 -2.64
CA ILE A 205 -12.26 27.13 -2.91
C ILE A 205 -12.22 26.90 -4.42
N SER A 206 -11.22 27.49 -5.06
CA SER A 206 -10.99 27.32 -6.49
C SER A 206 -10.23 26.03 -6.81
N ASN A 207 -10.33 25.59 -8.06
CA ASN A 207 -9.60 24.46 -8.63
C ASN A 207 -9.91 23.10 -7.99
N VAL A 208 -11.12 22.90 -7.46
CA VAL A 208 -11.56 21.59 -6.96
C VAL A 208 -11.96 20.70 -8.13
N LEU A 209 -11.59 19.42 -8.07
CA LEU A 209 -12.14 18.38 -8.94
C LEU A 209 -13.16 17.57 -8.16
N ILE A 210 -14.30 17.25 -8.77
CA ILE A 210 -15.36 16.43 -8.18
C ILE A 210 -15.53 15.12 -8.95
N ALA A 211 -15.88 14.06 -8.24
CA ALA A 211 -16.27 12.78 -8.82
C ALA A 211 -17.76 12.81 -9.21
N ALA A 212 -18.07 13.32 -10.41
CA ALA A 212 -19.43 13.49 -10.92
C ALA A 212 -19.80 12.55 -12.08
N GLY A 213 -18.83 11.81 -12.64
CA GLY A 213 -19.10 10.88 -13.75
C GLY A 213 -19.88 9.64 -13.32
N SER A 214 -20.88 9.28 -14.14
CA SER A 214 -21.82 8.17 -13.90
C SER A 214 -21.28 6.78 -14.28
N LYS A 215 -20.26 6.70 -15.15
CA LYS A 215 -19.71 5.43 -15.58
C LYS A 215 -18.68 4.91 -14.56
N VAL A 216 -19.15 4.08 -13.63
CA VAL A 216 -18.29 3.43 -12.61
C VAL A 216 -17.13 2.64 -13.20
N ALA A 217 -17.30 2.11 -14.42
CA ALA A 217 -16.27 1.34 -15.12
C ALA A 217 -15.12 2.19 -15.70
N PHE A 218 -15.21 3.52 -15.64
CA PHE A 218 -14.18 4.42 -16.18
C PHE A 218 -13.78 5.49 -15.14
N TYR A 219 -12.96 5.08 -14.18
CA TYR A 219 -12.56 5.90 -13.04
C TYR A 219 -11.96 7.27 -13.42
N GLN A 220 -11.04 7.32 -14.38
CA GLN A 220 -10.38 8.59 -14.76
C GLN A 220 -11.37 9.64 -15.28
N GLY A 221 -12.37 9.21 -16.06
CA GLY A 221 -13.40 10.11 -16.59
C GLY A 221 -14.45 10.57 -15.59
N ARG A 222 -14.35 10.16 -14.32
CA ARG A 222 -15.27 10.61 -13.27
C ARG A 222 -14.91 11.97 -12.71
N TRP A 223 -13.64 12.35 -12.82
CA TRP A 223 -13.08 13.57 -12.27
C TRP A 223 -13.29 14.72 -13.26
N GLN A 224 -14.01 15.76 -12.83
CA GLN A 224 -14.22 16.97 -13.61
C GLN A 224 -14.17 18.20 -12.72
N GLU A 225 -14.00 19.37 -13.32
CA GLU A 225 -14.27 20.64 -12.66
C GLU A 225 -15.79 20.81 -12.42
N PRO A 226 -16.20 21.38 -11.27
CA PRO A 226 -17.58 21.73 -11.01
C PRO A 226 -18.21 22.60 -12.09
N LYS A 227 -19.44 22.28 -12.48
CA LYS A 227 -20.26 23.06 -13.40
C LYS A 227 -21.35 23.79 -12.63
N ALA A 228 -21.89 24.86 -13.20
CA ALA A 228 -23.00 25.61 -12.61
C ALA A 228 -24.27 24.74 -12.37
N THR A 229 -24.37 23.60 -13.05
CA THR A 229 -25.46 22.62 -12.88
C THR A 229 -25.21 21.59 -11.77
N ASP A 230 -24.02 21.55 -11.20
CA ASP A 230 -23.66 20.58 -10.17
C ASP A 230 -24.15 21.08 -8.81
N HIS A 231 -25.08 20.32 -8.23
CA HIS A 231 -25.66 20.55 -6.92
C HIS A 231 -25.63 19.25 -6.12
N GLY A 232 -25.31 19.35 -4.82
CA GLY A 232 -25.27 18.22 -3.91
C GLY A 232 -23.87 17.92 -3.40
N ARG A 233 -23.65 16.68 -2.95
CA ARG A 233 -22.43 16.30 -2.21
C ARG A 233 -21.58 15.33 -2.99
N PHE A 234 -20.29 15.64 -3.11
CA PHE A 234 -19.35 14.94 -3.97
C PHE A 234 -18.08 14.58 -3.22
N VAL A 235 -17.51 13.42 -3.53
CA VAL A 235 -16.09 13.17 -3.26
C VAL A 235 -15.30 14.08 -4.18
N ALA A 236 -14.30 14.76 -3.63
CA ALA A 236 -13.59 15.82 -4.30
C ALA A 236 -12.08 15.73 -4.04
N ARG A 237 -11.32 16.46 -4.85
CA ARG A 237 -9.88 16.61 -4.72
C ARG A 237 -9.53 18.08 -4.90
N ARG A 238 -8.89 18.67 -3.89
CA ARG A 238 -8.44 20.08 -3.95
C ARG A 238 -6.91 20.15 -4.02
N PRO A 239 -6.33 21.04 -4.83
CA PRO A 239 -4.87 21.22 -4.86
C PRO A 239 -4.38 21.84 -3.56
N LEU A 240 -3.15 21.50 -3.17
CA LEU A 240 -2.39 22.24 -2.17
C LEU A 240 -1.43 23.21 -2.86
N ARG A 241 -1.06 24.30 -2.17
CA ARG A 241 -0.02 25.22 -2.66
C ARG A 241 1.32 24.52 -2.90
N PHE A 242 1.60 23.50 -2.09
CA PHE A 242 2.77 22.62 -2.20
C PHE A 242 2.31 21.19 -1.87
N GLY A 243 2.80 20.20 -2.62
CA GLY A 243 2.48 18.77 -2.40
C GLY A 243 1.30 18.24 -3.21
N ALA A 244 0.95 16.97 -2.97
CA ALA A 244 -0.14 16.30 -3.67
C ALA A 244 -1.51 16.84 -3.22
N GLY A 245 -2.47 16.93 -4.16
CA GLY A 245 -3.83 17.38 -3.85
C GLY A 245 -4.50 16.52 -2.76
N VAL A 246 -5.26 17.18 -1.89
CA VAL A 246 -5.96 16.58 -0.74
C VAL A 246 -7.31 16.04 -1.17
N TRP A 247 -7.62 14.85 -0.69
CA TRP A 247 -8.93 14.23 -0.81
C TRP A 247 -9.91 14.90 0.14
N CYS A 248 -11.10 15.21 -0.33
CA CYS A 248 -12.13 15.88 0.47
C CYS A 248 -13.54 15.38 0.12
N TYR A 249 -14.49 15.71 0.99
CA TYR A 249 -15.92 15.58 0.73
C TYR A 249 -16.55 16.96 0.75
N ALA A 250 -17.24 17.34 -0.31
CA ALA A 250 -17.66 18.72 -0.55
C ALA A 250 -19.14 18.81 -0.90
N GLU A 251 -19.81 19.86 -0.40
CA GLU A 251 -21.16 20.24 -0.78
C GLU A 251 -21.08 21.39 -1.79
N LEU A 252 -21.79 21.25 -2.90
CA LEU A 252 -21.84 22.21 -3.98
C LEU A 252 -23.25 22.78 -4.13
N GLU A 253 -23.32 24.09 -4.33
CA GLU A 253 -24.52 24.82 -4.73
C GLU A 253 -24.19 25.64 -5.99
N GLY A 254 -24.73 25.24 -7.13
CA GLY A 254 -24.53 25.96 -8.40
C GLY A 254 -23.08 25.90 -8.87
N GLY A 255 -22.41 24.76 -8.68
CA GLY A 255 -20.98 24.59 -8.97
C GLY A 255 -20.03 25.22 -7.95
N MET A 256 -20.52 25.97 -6.97
CA MET A 256 -19.69 26.60 -5.93
C MET A 256 -19.61 25.69 -4.70
N VAL A 257 -18.40 25.49 -4.16
CA VAL A 257 -18.20 24.72 -2.92
C VAL A 257 -18.69 25.55 -1.73
N VAL A 258 -19.72 25.08 -1.04
CA VAL A 258 -20.30 25.76 0.13
C VAL A 258 -19.84 25.17 1.46
N ARG A 259 -19.47 23.89 1.48
CA ARG A 259 -18.87 23.20 2.64
C ARG A 259 -17.87 22.17 2.16
N VAL A 260 -16.83 21.93 2.95
CA VAL A 260 -15.83 20.90 2.67
C VAL A 260 -15.27 20.32 3.97
N ILE A 261 -14.97 19.03 3.95
CA ILE A 261 -14.14 18.36 4.96
C ILE A 261 -13.00 17.62 4.26
N ASP A 262 -11.78 17.72 4.82
CA ASP A 262 -10.63 16.99 4.31
C ASP A 262 -10.66 15.53 4.80
N LEU A 263 -10.20 14.61 3.96
CA LEU A 263 -10.06 13.19 4.26
C LEU A 263 -8.58 12.86 4.55
N PRO A 264 -8.29 12.01 5.56
CA PRO A 264 -9.23 11.22 6.36
C PRO A 264 -9.99 12.04 7.42
N ALA A 265 -11.31 11.86 7.51
CA ALA A 265 -12.19 12.57 8.44
C ALA A 265 -12.67 11.69 9.61
N LEU A 266 -12.78 10.37 9.39
CA LEU A 266 -13.20 9.39 10.40
C LEU A 266 -12.01 8.62 11.00
N GLU A 267 -11.12 8.09 10.16
CA GLU A 267 -10.00 7.26 10.59
C GLU A 267 -8.67 7.93 10.24
N THR A 268 -8.27 8.92 11.05
CA THR A 268 -7.15 9.86 10.77
C THR A 268 -5.79 9.21 10.51
N TRP A 269 -5.61 7.95 10.90
CA TRP A 269 -4.40 7.17 10.66
C TRP A 269 -4.36 6.50 9.28
N ARG A 270 -5.42 6.60 8.47
CA ARG A 270 -5.50 6.05 7.11
C ARG A 270 -5.12 7.05 6.02
N ARG A 271 -4.89 6.55 4.82
CA ARG A 271 -4.74 7.39 3.62
C ARG A 271 -6.08 8.03 3.28
N GLY A 272 -6.10 9.34 3.03
CA GLY A 272 -7.31 10.04 2.58
C GLY A 272 -7.88 9.47 1.27
N ALA A 273 -7.02 8.93 0.39
CA ALA A 273 -7.43 8.24 -0.82
C ALA A 273 -8.27 6.98 -0.53
N ASP A 274 -7.87 6.18 0.45
CA ASP A 274 -8.58 4.96 0.81
C ASP A 274 -9.98 5.28 1.35
N GLU A 275 -10.06 6.33 2.19
CA GLU A 275 -11.32 6.83 2.74
C GLU A 275 -12.23 7.40 1.64
N ALA A 276 -11.65 8.15 0.70
CA ALA A 276 -12.36 8.71 -0.45
C ALA A 276 -12.91 7.63 -1.40
N TRP A 277 -12.11 6.61 -1.74
CA TRP A 277 -12.55 5.51 -2.61
C TRP A 277 -13.66 4.69 -1.96
N ARG A 278 -13.57 4.46 -0.64
CA ARG A 278 -14.62 3.80 0.12
C ARG A 278 -15.93 4.61 0.10
N LEU A 279 -15.85 5.92 0.34
CA LEU A 279 -17.02 6.81 0.29
C LEU A 279 -17.61 6.89 -1.12
N LEU A 280 -16.77 6.97 -2.15
CA LEU A 280 -17.20 6.99 -3.54
C LEU A 280 -17.97 5.70 -3.89
N ALA A 281 -17.45 4.53 -3.53
CA ALA A 281 -18.13 3.26 -3.73
C ALA A 281 -19.47 3.16 -2.99
N ALA A 282 -19.57 3.73 -1.79
CA ALA A 282 -20.83 3.79 -1.04
C ALA A 282 -21.86 4.71 -1.71
N LYS A 283 -21.46 5.90 -2.15
CA LYS A 283 -22.36 6.81 -2.89
C LYS A 283 -22.86 6.19 -4.19
N ASP A 284 -21.99 5.49 -4.89
CA ASP A 284 -22.33 4.76 -6.12
C ASP A 284 -23.38 3.67 -5.87
N ALA A 285 -23.24 2.92 -4.76
CA ALA A 285 -24.24 1.93 -4.36
C ALA A 285 -25.59 2.58 -3.98
N VAL A 286 -25.58 3.67 -3.21
CA VAL A 286 -26.80 4.43 -2.84
C VAL A 286 -27.49 5.02 -4.07
N ALA A 287 -26.73 5.41 -5.10
CA ALA A 287 -27.25 5.90 -6.38
C ALA A 287 -27.77 4.77 -7.30
N GLY A 288 -27.73 3.51 -6.87
CA GLY A 288 -28.18 2.36 -7.66
C GLY A 288 -27.20 1.89 -8.73
N THR A 289 -25.96 2.41 -8.73
CA THR A 289 -24.90 2.07 -9.68
C THR A 289 -23.65 1.62 -8.93
N PRO A 290 -23.66 0.48 -8.21
CA PRO A 290 -22.53 0.04 -7.40
C PRO A 290 -21.26 -0.21 -8.24
N GLN A 291 -20.10 -0.13 -7.58
CA GLN A 291 -18.83 -0.50 -8.18
C GLN A 291 -18.85 -1.94 -8.67
N LEU A 292 -18.23 -2.17 -9.82
CA LEU A 292 -18.21 -3.47 -10.49
C LEU A 292 -16.83 -4.11 -10.34
N ALA A 293 -16.82 -5.45 -10.26
CA ALA A 293 -15.63 -6.26 -10.38
C ALA A 293 -15.93 -7.41 -11.34
N ARG A 294 -14.93 -7.82 -12.13
CA ARG A 294 -15.01 -9.04 -12.95
C ARG A 294 -14.12 -10.09 -12.32
N VAL A 295 -14.71 -11.25 -12.02
CA VAL A 295 -13.97 -12.42 -11.55
C VAL A 295 -13.74 -13.33 -12.74
N THR A 296 -12.48 -13.69 -12.97
CA THR A 296 -12.10 -14.69 -13.97
C THR A 296 -11.36 -15.81 -13.25
N GLU A 297 -11.85 -17.03 -13.37
CA GLU A 297 -11.16 -18.21 -12.83
C GLU A 297 -9.87 -18.44 -13.64
N SER A 298 -8.76 -18.65 -12.94
CA SER A 298 -7.42 -18.84 -13.51
C SER A 298 -6.80 -20.11 -12.91
N GLY A 299 -7.46 -21.25 -13.08
CA GLY A 299 -7.03 -22.53 -12.53
C GLY A 299 -7.81 -22.95 -11.27
N ALA A 300 -7.37 -24.02 -10.60
CA ALA A 300 -8.12 -24.67 -9.52
C ALA A 300 -8.28 -23.82 -8.25
N ASP A 301 -7.29 -22.99 -7.91
CA ASP A 301 -7.23 -22.21 -6.65
C ASP A 301 -6.86 -20.73 -6.87
N GLU A 302 -6.91 -20.24 -8.11
CA GLU A 302 -6.55 -18.86 -8.43
C GLU A 302 -7.69 -18.19 -9.19
N CYS A 303 -8.09 -17.01 -8.72
CA CYS A 303 -9.04 -16.16 -9.40
C CYS A 303 -8.39 -14.80 -9.66
N ARG A 304 -8.59 -14.30 -10.87
CA ARG A 304 -8.23 -12.94 -11.24
C ARG A 304 -9.42 -12.02 -10.99
N LEU A 305 -9.21 -10.99 -10.19
CA LEU A 305 -10.16 -9.91 -9.94
C LEU A 305 -9.77 -8.68 -10.77
N ASP A 306 -10.55 -8.35 -11.80
CA ASP A 306 -10.42 -7.08 -12.50
C ASP A 306 -11.33 -6.03 -11.84
N LEU A 307 -10.72 -4.95 -11.40
CA LEU A 307 -11.37 -3.83 -10.72
C LEU A 307 -11.31 -2.61 -11.62
N TYR A 308 -12.42 -1.86 -11.73
CA TYR A 308 -12.51 -0.70 -12.64
C TYR A 308 -12.27 0.65 -11.96
N SER A 309 -12.16 0.63 -10.63
CA SER A 309 -11.76 1.75 -9.80
C SER A 309 -10.59 1.34 -8.92
N PRO A 310 -9.71 2.26 -8.53
CA PRO A 310 -8.71 1.99 -7.52
C PRO A 310 -9.36 1.44 -6.26
N VAL A 311 -8.72 0.45 -5.65
CA VAL A 311 -9.18 -0.12 -4.38
C VAL A 311 -8.36 0.42 -3.23
N PRO A 312 -9.00 0.59 -2.06
CA PRO A 312 -8.28 0.92 -0.85
C PRO A 312 -7.14 -0.05 -0.57
N SER A 313 -6.06 0.45 0.03
CA SER A 313 -4.87 -0.33 0.34
C SER A 313 -5.14 -1.61 1.14
N TRP A 314 -6.17 -1.63 2.01
CA TRP A 314 -6.53 -2.82 2.79
C TRP A 314 -7.15 -3.95 1.94
N VAL A 315 -7.66 -3.66 0.74
CA VAL A 315 -8.18 -4.67 -0.20
C VAL A 315 -7.03 -5.34 -0.97
N GLN A 316 -5.88 -4.68 -1.07
CA GLN A 316 -4.69 -5.22 -1.74
C GLN A 316 -3.92 -6.22 -0.86
N ARG A 317 -4.29 -6.35 0.42
CA ARG A 317 -3.70 -7.27 1.40
C ARG A 317 -4.27 -8.68 1.27
#